data_AF-A0A8W8MF92-F1
#
_entry.id   AF-A0A8W8MF92-F1
#
_cell.length_a   1.000
_cell.length_b   1.000
_cell.length_c   1.000
_cell.angle_alpha   90.00
_cell.angle_beta   90.00
_cell.angle_gamma   90.00
#
_symmetry.space_group_name_H-M   'P 1'
#
loop_
_entity.id
_entity.type
_entity.pdbx_description
1 polymer ?
#
loop_
_entity_poly.entity_id
_entity_poly.type
_entity_poly.pdbx_seq_one_letter_code
_entity_poly.pdbx_strand_id
1 'polypeptide(L)'
;YNMAESCPEESNGEDNSTLLDQYIDCAKKFIELVKDLGHIKGASKLQRMCKSELKYLQTLRNSPATEVCGNHFKSSNLGHFAGCVHAAYNAPGVVQILSPFSMEGRTENLVVDVVANQGHTWVKVIARKAQALHLIWAGTLTDCH
;
A
#
# COMPACT_ATOMS: atom_id res chain seq x y z
N TYR A 1 23.85 -39.96 17.99
CA TYR A 1 23.91 -40.09 16.52
C TYR A 1 23.16 -38.89 15.97
N ASN A 2 23.88 -37.90 15.46
CA ASN A 2 23.34 -36.65 14.94
C ASN A 2 22.66 -36.89 13.59
N MET A 3 21.44 -36.37 13.42
CA MET A 3 20.97 -35.91 12.12
C MET A 3 20.36 -34.53 12.36
N ALA A 4 21.22 -33.52 12.29
CA ALA A 4 20.79 -32.17 11.97
C ALA A 4 20.43 -32.18 10.49
N GLU A 5 19.14 -32.10 10.19
CA GLU A 5 18.70 -31.62 8.87
C GLU A 5 19.10 -30.14 8.80
N SER A 6 20.18 -29.88 8.06
CA SER A 6 20.56 -28.54 7.66
C SER A 6 19.49 -28.01 6.71
N CYS A 7 18.64 -27.10 7.20
CA CYS A 7 17.91 -26.19 6.33
C CYS A 7 18.94 -25.42 5.49
N PRO A 8 18.84 -25.39 4.15
CA PRO A 8 19.68 -24.51 3.35
C PRO A 8 19.19 -23.07 3.55
N GLU A 9 19.74 -22.38 4.55
CA GLU A 9 19.66 -20.93 4.68
C GLU A 9 20.76 -20.29 3.87
N GLU A 10 20.61 -20.18 2.54
CA GLU A 10 21.49 -19.35 1.71
C GLU A 10 20.88 -19.13 0.31
N SER A 11 19.75 -18.42 0.24
CA SER A 11 19.25 -17.85 -1.04
C SER A 11 18.29 -16.66 -0.90
N ASN A 12 17.84 -16.27 0.31
CA ASN A 12 16.79 -15.25 0.49
C ASN A 12 17.30 -13.79 0.52
N GLY A 13 18.61 -13.53 0.60
CA GLY A 13 19.13 -12.18 0.81
C GLY A 13 19.12 -11.29 -0.44
N GLU A 14 19.52 -11.86 -1.57
CA GLU A 14 19.64 -11.14 -2.86
C GLU A 14 18.27 -10.82 -3.46
N ASP A 15 17.33 -11.75 -3.35
CA ASP A 15 15.95 -11.60 -3.81
C ASP A 15 15.19 -10.53 -3.02
N ASN A 16 15.41 -10.44 -1.70
CA ASN A 16 14.77 -9.43 -0.85
C ASN A 16 15.32 -8.02 -1.12
N SER A 17 16.64 -7.89 -1.35
CA SER A 17 17.24 -6.60 -1.73
C SER A 17 16.69 -6.12 -3.08
N THR A 18 16.62 -7.01 -4.06
CA THR A 18 16.10 -6.70 -5.40
C THR A 18 14.63 -6.30 -5.35
N LEU A 19 13.82 -7.00 -4.56
CA LEU A 19 12.40 -6.66 -4.37
C LEU A 19 12.21 -5.30 -3.69
N LEU A 20 13.06 -4.96 -2.72
CA LEU A 20 13.02 -3.66 -2.04
C LEU A 20 13.32 -2.51 -2.98
N ASP A 21 14.31 -2.66 -3.85
CA ASP A 21 14.63 -1.67 -4.88
C ASP A 21 13.44 -1.46 -5.83
N GLN A 22 12.77 -2.53 -6.26
CA GLN A 22 11.55 -2.43 -7.07
C GLN A 22 10.43 -1.64 -6.35
N TYR A 23 10.24 -1.89 -5.05
CA TYR A 23 9.22 -1.19 -4.25
C TYR A 23 9.55 0.30 -4.11
N ILE A 24 10.83 0.63 -3.86
CA ILE A 24 11.32 2.00 -3.81
C ILE A 24 11.05 2.72 -5.14
N ASP A 25 11.33 2.06 -6.27
CA ASP A 25 11.12 2.65 -7.59
C ASP A 25 9.63 2.80 -7.94
N CYS A 26 8.78 1.85 -7.54
CA CYS A 26 7.33 2.01 -7.61
C CYS A 26 6.87 3.23 -6.80
N ALA A 27 7.34 3.40 -5.57
CA ALA A 27 6.98 4.53 -4.72
C ALA A 27 7.38 5.88 -5.36
N LYS A 28 8.61 5.99 -5.89
CA LYS A 28 9.08 7.17 -6.64
C LYS A 28 8.18 7.45 -7.85
N LYS A 29 7.86 6.42 -8.63
CA LYS A 29 7.00 6.55 -9.81
C LYS A 29 5.60 7.06 -9.43
N PHE A 30 5.01 6.57 -8.34
CA PHE A 30 3.72 7.08 -7.87
C PHE A 30 3.79 8.54 -7.41
N ILE A 31 4.88 8.97 -6.78
CA ILE A 31 5.05 10.37 -6.39
C ILE A 31 5.01 11.31 -7.60
N GLU A 32 5.68 10.93 -8.69
CA GLU A 32 5.65 11.69 -9.95
C GLU A 32 4.27 11.62 -10.61
N LEU A 33 3.68 10.43 -10.75
CA LEU A 33 2.35 10.31 -11.35
C LEU A 33 1.26 11.09 -10.60
N VAL A 34 1.32 11.14 -9.28
CA VAL A 34 0.34 11.89 -8.47
C VAL A 34 0.58 13.41 -8.55
N LYS A 35 1.80 13.85 -8.88
CA LYS A 35 2.11 15.27 -9.10
C LYS A 35 1.30 15.85 -10.25
N ASP A 36 1.16 15.08 -11.35
CA ASP A 36 0.37 15.48 -12.52
C ASP A 36 -1.13 15.60 -12.21
N LEU A 37 -1.59 14.91 -11.16
CA LEU A 37 -2.96 14.98 -10.65
C LEU A 37 -3.17 16.13 -9.66
N GLY A 38 -2.20 17.04 -9.49
CA GLY A 38 -2.22 18.08 -8.45
C GLY A 38 -3.42 19.02 -8.45
N HIS A 39 -4.16 19.10 -9.56
CA HIS A 39 -5.40 19.86 -9.70
C HIS A 39 -6.61 19.16 -9.07
N ILE A 40 -6.53 17.85 -8.80
CA ILE A 40 -7.62 17.05 -8.22
C ILE A 40 -7.57 17.15 -6.70
N LYS A 41 -8.73 17.42 -6.09
CA LYS A 41 -8.84 17.47 -4.62
C LYS A 41 -8.42 16.13 -4.01
N GLY A 42 -7.48 16.19 -3.07
CA GLY A 42 -6.95 15.01 -2.37
C GLY A 42 -5.73 14.35 -3.01
N ALA A 43 -5.30 14.77 -4.22
CA ALA A 43 -4.06 14.30 -4.82
C ALA A 43 -2.83 14.60 -3.93
N SER A 44 -2.79 15.78 -3.31
CA SER A 44 -1.71 16.14 -2.37
C SER A 44 -1.64 15.21 -1.15
N LYS A 45 -2.78 14.68 -0.69
CA LYS A 45 -2.84 13.69 0.40
C LYS A 45 -2.27 12.35 -0.06
N LEU A 46 -2.69 11.86 -1.22
CA LEU A 46 -2.13 10.63 -1.81
C LEU A 46 -0.61 10.76 -2.03
N GLN A 47 -0.13 11.92 -2.50
CA GLN A 47 1.29 12.16 -2.70
C GLN A 47 2.07 12.10 -1.37
N ARG A 48 1.54 12.68 -0.29
CA ARG A 48 2.15 12.59 1.05
C ARG A 48 2.23 11.15 1.53
N MET A 49 1.18 10.36 1.30
CA MET A 49 1.18 8.94 1.66
C MET A 49 2.25 8.15 0.89
N CYS A 50 2.40 8.39 -0.43
CA CYS A 50 3.46 7.78 -1.23
C CYS A 50 4.87 8.19 -0.73
N LYS A 51 5.06 9.46 -0.35
CA LYS A 51 6.33 9.97 0.22
C LYS A 51 6.67 9.32 1.56
N SER A 52 5.68 9.15 2.44
CA SER A 52 5.87 8.46 3.72
C SER A 52 6.27 6.99 3.52
N GLU A 53 5.64 6.30 2.57
CA GLU A 53 5.99 4.92 2.22
C GLU A 53 7.40 4.81 1.63
N LEU A 54 7.78 5.71 0.73
CA LEU A 54 9.15 5.76 0.21
C LEU A 54 10.17 5.94 1.36
N LYS A 55 9.89 6.85 2.30
CA LYS A 55 10.75 7.06 3.46
C LYS A 55 10.85 5.78 4.31
N TYR A 56 9.75 5.08 4.53
CA TYR A 56 9.73 3.80 5.23
C TYR A 56 10.60 2.75 4.52
N LEU A 57 10.44 2.57 3.21
CA LEU A 57 11.23 1.62 2.42
C LEU A 57 12.73 1.96 2.41
N GLN A 58 13.07 3.25 2.37
CA GLN A 58 14.46 3.71 2.47
C GLN A 58 15.07 3.46 3.85
N THR A 59 14.30 3.66 4.93
CA THR A 59 14.74 3.28 6.27
C THR A 59 15.01 1.78 6.34
N LEU A 60 14.10 0.96 5.79
CA LEU A 60 14.24 -0.50 5.76
C LEU A 60 15.49 -0.94 4.99
N ARG A 61 15.85 -0.25 3.90
CA ARG A 61 17.08 -0.53 3.14
C ARG A 61 18.36 -0.32 3.94
N ASN A 62 18.33 0.66 4.85
CA ASN A 62 19.50 1.02 5.66
C ASN A 62 19.59 0.24 6.97
N SER A 63 18.56 -0.57 7.30
CA SER A 63 18.54 -1.43 8.48
C SER A 63 19.38 -2.70 8.26
N PRO A 64 19.91 -3.33 9.32
CA PRO A 64 20.62 -4.61 9.23
C PRO A 64 19.75 -5.69 8.56
N ALA A 65 20.35 -6.52 7.71
CA ALA A 65 19.64 -7.56 6.95
C ALA A 65 18.84 -8.54 7.85
N THR A 66 19.26 -8.72 9.10
CA THR A 66 18.57 -9.52 10.12
C THR A 66 17.24 -8.94 10.61
N GLU A 67 16.97 -7.64 10.39
CA GLU A 67 15.69 -6.99 10.72
C GLU A 67 14.73 -6.92 9.54
N VAL A 68 15.19 -7.17 8.30
CA VAL A 68 14.33 -7.22 7.11
C VAL A 68 13.63 -8.58 7.06
N CYS A 69 12.81 -8.86 8.07
CA CYS A 69 11.89 -9.99 8.05
C CYS A 69 10.90 -9.84 6.89
N GLY A 70 10.58 -10.93 6.18
CA GLY A 70 9.60 -10.95 5.07
C GLY A 70 8.20 -10.42 5.44
N ASN A 71 7.95 -10.12 6.72
CA ASN A 71 6.76 -9.40 7.20
C ASN A 71 6.74 -7.89 6.87
N HIS A 72 7.87 -7.26 6.57
CA HIS A 72 7.93 -5.82 6.25
C HIS A 72 7.45 -5.48 4.83
N PHE A 73 7.78 -6.30 3.82
CA PHE A 73 7.20 -6.19 2.48
C PHE A 73 5.68 -6.40 2.48
N LYS A 74 5.25 -7.23 3.43
CA LYS A 74 3.90 -7.68 3.69
C LYS A 74 3.00 -6.56 4.25
N SER A 75 3.56 -5.48 4.81
CA SER A 75 2.82 -4.31 5.31
C SER A 75 2.81 -3.11 4.36
N SER A 76 3.42 -3.23 3.17
CA SER A 76 3.51 -2.11 2.24
C SER A 76 2.15 -1.69 1.68
N ASN A 77 1.91 -0.38 1.61
CA ASN A 77 0.68 0.21 1.07
C ASN A 77 0.72 0.41 -0.45
N LEU A 78 1.82 0.03 -1.12
CA LEU A 78 2.00 0.30 -2.55
C LEU A 78 0.90 -0.29 -3.44
N GLY A 79 0.31 -1.43 -3.06
CA GLY A 79 -0.83 -2.00 -3.80
C GLY A 79 -2.07 -1.10 -3.78
N HIS A 80 -2.37 -0.47 -2.64
CA HIS A 80 -3.48 0.49 -2.53
C HIS A 80 -3.19 1.75 -3.34
N PHE A 81 -1.95 2.26 -3.27
CA PHE A 81 -1.55 3.44 -4.04
C PHE A 81 -1.59 3.18 -5.54
N ALA A 82 -1.13 2.01 -5.99
CA ALA A 82 -1.22 1.58 -7.38
C ALA A 82 -2.67 1.59 -7.86
N GLY A 83 -3.60 1.03 -7.08
CA GLY A 83 -5.02 1.05 -7.42
C GLY A 83 -5.61 2.45 -7.45
N CYS A 84 -5.23 3.33 -6.51
CA CYS A 84 -5.70 4.71 -6.49
C CYS A 84 -5.18 5.51 -7.70
N VAL A 85 -3.89 5.39 -8.01
CA VAL A 85 -3.28 6.03 -9.19
C VAL A 85 -3.92 5.49 -10.46
N HIS A 86 -4.06 4.18 -10.59
CA HIS A 86 -4.71 3.57 -11.75
C HIS A 86 -6.15 4.09 -11.94
N ALA A 87 -6.96 4.08 -10.88
CA ALA A 87 -8.33 4.59 -10.94
C ALA A 87 -8.38 6.09 -11.26
N ALA A 88 -7.49 6.90 -10.71
CA ALA A 88 -7.46 8.34 -10.96
C ALA A 88 -7.10 8.69 -12.42
N TYR A 89 -6.28 7.88 -13.08
CA TYR A 89 -5.91 8.10 -14.49
C TYR A 89 -6.93 7.53 -15.48
N ASN A 90 -7.62 6.44 -15.14
CA ASN A 90 -8.45 5.70 -16.08
C ASN A 90 -9.94 5.97 -15.90
N ALA A 91 -10.38 6.47 -14.75
CA ALA A 91 -11.77 6.83 -14.55
C ALA A 91 -12.06 8.20 -15.21
N PRO A 92 -13.17 8.34 -15.94
CA PRO A 92 -13.56 9.63 -16.54
C PRO A 92 -13.96 10.65 -15.47
N GLY A 93 -13.59 11.92 -15.68
CA GLY A 93 -14.09 13.05 -14.87
C GLY A 93 -13.84 12.91 -13.37
N VAL A 94 -12.63 12.54 -12.98
CA VAL A 94 -12.23 12.43 -11.57
C VAL A 94 -12.25 13.80 -10.89
N VAL A 95 -12.94 13.90 -9.75
CA VAL A 95 -13.11 15.15 -9.00
C VAL A 95 -12.46 15.11 -7.62
N GLN A 96 -12.35 13.94 -6.99
CA GLN A 96 -11.75 13.79 -5.67
C GLN A 96 -11.02 12.45 -5.53
N ILE A 97 -9.94 12.44 -4.75
CA ILE A 97 -9.16 11.27 -4.37
C ILE A 97 -9.10 11.22 -2.84
N LEU A 98 -9.24 10.03 -2.24
CA LEU A 98 -9.24 9.80 -0.79
C LEU A 98 -10.23 10.71 -0.02
N SER A 99 -11.46 10.81 -0.55
CA SER A 99 -12.50 11.71 -0.06
C SER A 99 -13.23 11.11 1.14
N PRO A 100 -13.23 11.78 2.30
CA PRO A 100 -14.04 11.37 3.44
C PRO A 100 -15.51 11.78 3.26
N PHE A 101 -16.42 10.89 3.64
CA PHE A 101 -17.85 11.11 3.70
C PHE A 101 -18.34 10.77 5.10
N SER A 102 -18.97 11.74 5.75
CA SER A 102 -19.57 11.57 7.08
C SER A 102 -21.00 11.06 6.94
N MET A 103 -21.44 10.24 7.88
CA MET A 103 -22.82 9.79 7.97
C MET A 103 -23.32 10.04 9.39
N GLU A 104 -24.53 10.58 9.49
CA GLU A 104 -25.17 10.80 10.78
C GLU A 104 -25.26 9.48 11.57
N GLY A 105 -24.97 9.53 12.86
CA GLY A 105 -24.93 8.35 13.72
C GLY A 105 -23.66 7.48 13.58
N ARG A 106 -22.69 7.84 12.73
CA ARG A 106 -21.35 7.24 12.73
C ARG A 106 -20.27 8.24 13.07
N THR A 107 -19.39 7.85 13.98
CA THR A 107 -18.21 8.64 14.39
C THR A 107 -17.12 8.61 13.33
N GLU A 108 -17.02 7.54 12.56
CA GLU A 108 -16.00 7.36 11.53
C GLU A 108 -16.49 7.76 10.14
N ASN A 109 -15.60 8.43 9.39
CA ASN A 109 -15.84 8.78 8.01
C ASN A 109 -15.59 7.59 7.08
N LEU A 110 -16.52 7.36 6.14
CA LEU A 110 -16.26 6.49 5.01
C LEU A 110 -15.31 7.19 4.03
N VAL A 111 -14.15 6.60 3.76
CA VAL A 111 -13.22 7.15 2.75
C VAL A 111 -13.44 6.46 1.41
N VAL A 112 -13.83 7.23 0.40
CA VAL A 112 -13.89 6.79 -1.00
C VAL A 112 -12.53 7.07 -1.65
N ASP A 113 -11.95 6.07 -2.32
CA ASP A 113 -10.58 6.19 -2.84
C ASP A 113 -10.53 7.11 -4.07
N VAL A 114 -11.48 6.97 -5.00
CA VAL A 114 -11.63 7.90 -6.15
C VAL A 114 -13.10 8.18 -6.40
N VAL A 115 -13.43 9.47 -6.56
CA VAL A 115 -14.75 9.95 -6.99
C VAL A 115 -14.63 10.41 -8.44
N ALA A 116 -15.32 9.71 -9.33
CA ALA A 116 -15.29 9.88 -10.78
C ALA A 116 -16.67 10.22 -11.34
N ASN A 117 -16.75 10.39 -12.67
CA ASN A 117 -17.94 10.82 -13.38
C ASN A 117 -18.58 12.04 -12.73
N GLN A 118 -17.78 13.07 -12.44
CA GLN A 118 -18.25 14.32 -11.83
C GLN A 118 -18.95 14.14 -10.46
N GLY A 119 -18.74 13.00 -9.78
CA GLY A 119 -19.40 12.69 -8.50
C GLY A 119 -20.30 11.47 -8.52
N HIS A 120 -20.69 11.00 -9.71
CA HIS A 120 -21.68 9.93 -9.87
C HIS A 120 -21.12 8.51 -9.74
N THR A 121 -19.80 8.34 -9.67
CA THR A 121 -19.17 7.02 -9.55
C THR A 121 -18.12 7.03 -8.46
N TRP A 122 -18.20 6.04 -7.57
CA TRP A 122 -17.23 5.84 -6.50
C TRP A 122 -16.43 4.59 -6.79
N VAL A 123 -15.11 4.72 -6.79
CA VAL A 123 -14.18 3.61 -6.89
C VAL A 123 -13.58 3.36 -5.52
N LYS A 124 -13.68 2.11 -5.06
CA LYS A 124 -13.04 1.62 -3.85
C LYS A 124 -11.95 0.64 -4.23
N VAL A 125 -10.72 0.91 -3.81
CA VAL A 125 -9.57 0.07 -4.12
C VAL A 125 -9.49 -1.05 -3.08
N ILE A 126 -9.67 -2.28 -3.53
CA ILE A 126 -9.52 -3.47 -2.68
C ILE A 126 -8.13 -4.05 -2.90
N ALA A 127 -7.11 -3.36 -2.39
CA ALA A 127 -5.74 -3.87 -2.35
C ALA A 127 -5.55 -4.70 -1.08
N ARG A 128 -6.15 -5.89 -1.04
CA ARG A 128 -5.95 -6.82 0.08
C ARG A 128 -4.96 -7.91 -0.31
N LYS A 129 -4.16 -8.35 0.67
CA LYS A 129 -3.57 -9.69 0.62
C LYS A 129 -4.67 -10.74 0.65
N ALA A 130 -4.59 -11.72 -0.24
CA ALA A 130 -5.41 -12.93 -0.14
C ALA A 130 -5.28 -13.59 1.24
N GLN A 131 -4.07 -13.60 1.82
CA GLN A 131 -3.83 -14.17 3.15
C GLN A 131 -4.45 -13.36 4.30
N ALA A 132 -4.39 -12.02 4.27
CA ALA A 132 -5.03 -11.20 5.31
C ALA A 132 -6.56 -11.29 5.23
N LEU A 133 -7.12 -11.32 4.01
CA LEU A 133 -8.52 -11.64 3.76
C LEU A 133 -8.91 -12.99 4.37
N HIS A 134 -8.09 -14.01 4.11
CA HIS A 134 -8.34 -15.36 4.59
C HIS A 134 -8.26 -15.45 6.12
N LEU A 135 -7.28 -14.80 6.75
CA LEU A 135 -7.14 -14.79 8.21
C LEU A 135 -8.27 -14.02 8.92
N ILE A 136 -8.74 -12.91 8.32
CA ILE A 136 -9.93 -12.19 8.79
C ILE A 136 -11.18 -13.08 8.64
N TRP A 137 -11.35 -13.75 7.49
CA TRP A 137 -12.46 -14.69 7.27
C TRP A 137 -12.41 -15.90 8.21
N ALA A 138 -11.21 -16.44 8.44
CA ALA A 138 -10.97 -17.58 9.32
C ALA A 138 -10.99 -17.21 10.82
N GLY A 139 -11.23 -15.95 11.17
CA GLY A 139 -11.32 -15.48 12.56
C GLY A 139 -10.01 -15.58 13.36
N THR A 140 -8.86 -15.66 12.68
CA THR A 140 -7.54 -15.89 13.31
C THR A 140 -6.68 -14.63 13.40
N LEU A 141 -7.12 -13.52 12.81
CA LEU A 141 -6.51 -12.22 13.04
C LEU A 141 -7.12 -11.59 14.31
N THR A 142 -6.56 -11.91 15.48
CA THR A 142 -6.87 -11.18 16.72
C THR A 142 -5.90 -10.01 16.84
N ASP A 143 -6.42 -8.78 16.90
CA ASP A 143 -5.62 -7.57 17.13
C ASP A 143 -4.78 -7.75 18.39
N CYS A 144 -3.45 -7.70 18.24
CA CYS A 144 -2.54 -7.62 19.38
C CYS A 144 -2.59 -6.18 19.91
N HIS A 145 -3.33 -5.98 21.01
CA HIS A 145 -3.25 -4.79 21.83
C HIS A 145 -1.92 -4.69 22.58
#